data_AF-A0A1Y2M5S1-F1
#
_entry.id   AF-A0A1Y2M5S1-F1
#
_cell.length_a   1.000
_cell.length_b   1.000
_cell.length_c   1.000
_cell.angle_alpha   90.00
_cell.angle_beta   90.00
_cell.angle_gamma   90.00
#
_symmetry.space_group_name_H-M   'P 1'
#
loop_
_entity.id
_entity.type
_entity.pdbx_description
1 polymer ?
#
loop_
_entity_poly.entity_id
_entity_poly.type
_entity_poly.pdbx_seq_one_letter_code
_entity_poly.pdbx_strand_id
1 'polypeptide(L)'
;MIRQREGLAGLGSNRCLQVFILMHSVAQCITTFKRPYALLLNPAGSIEDYISISQPTMDRITSAATLRRLCADSTLLNVLQPVDFFISDLARWYDTGRTPHSLDPFDLQKHSCLLMYRLFDWYKIGEDSEAAGGIGREPVDQAIYLAHLACLVVATEPQAQNFGSRLSNVIVKLRQALQRTPISHWTNTPDALLWIITIGALGAKGLPRSQSNGISELGFFSQYARLSFLPTQGDCFTTAHSLSQSAQRYPWIASVFEVRARRSWVHMGLCMPDVIYLHESSSEEEGAPFDDEHALGQSTTARFFPAENAVSKKSSLA
;
A
#
# COMPACT_ATOMS: atom_id res chain seq x y z
N MET A 1 -23.70 12.19 17.90
CA MET A 1 -24.02 10.95 17.16
C MET A 1 -24.04 9.69 18.03
N ILE A 2 -22.96 9.31 18.75
CA ILE A 2 -22.92 8.07 19.57
C ILE A 2 -23.99 8.04 20.69
N ARG A 3 -24.30 9.20 21.29
CA ARG A 3 -25.33 9.34 22.33
C ARG A 3 -26.78 9.21 21.83
N GLN A 4 -27.02 9.28 20.52
CA GLN A 4 -28.35 9.20 19.91
C GLN A 4 -28.66 7.81 19.31
N ARG A 5 -27.75 6.84 19.42
CA ARG A 5 -27.88 5.47 18.90
C ARG A 5 -27.45 4.43 19.94
N GLU A 6 -28.14 4.40 21.08
CA GLU A 6 -27.98 3.36 22.13
C GLU A 6 -26.61 3.30 22.83
N GLY A 7 -25.72 4.28 22.62
CA GLY A 7 -24.40 4.32 23.26
C GLY A 7 -23.44 3.25 22.71
N LEU A 8 -22.46 2.82 23.51
CA LEU A 8 -21.46 1.82 23.11
C LEU A 8 -22.06 0.42 22.84
N ALA A 9 -23.26 0.13 23.36
CA ALA A 9 -23.94 -1.15 23.15
C ALA A 9 -24.42 -1.34 21.70
N GLY A 10 -24.85 -0.26 21.03
CA GLY A 10 -25.21 -0.26 19.60
C GLY A 10 -24.01 -0.33 18.65
N LEU A 11 -22.79 -0.22 19.17
CA LEU A 11 -21.58 -0.34 18.37
C LEU A 11 -21.39 -1.78 17.86
N GLY A 12 -21.81 -2.79 18.63
CA GLY A 12 -21.70 -4.20 18.25
C GLY A 12 -22.58 -4.60 17.06
N SER A 13 -23.70 -3.91 16.85
CA SER A 13 -24.67 -4.21 15.78
C SER A 13 -24.55 -3.30 14.56
N ASN A 14 -23.92 -2.12 14.70
CA ASN A 14 -23.80 -1.15 13.60
C ASN A 14 -22.51 -1.34 12.78
N ARG A 15 -22.55 -2.25 11.80
CA ARG A 15 -21.43 -2.56 10.88
C ARG A 15 -20.84 -1.32 10.19
N CYS A 16 -21.68 -0.40 9.78
CA CYS A 16 -21.25 0.84 9.11
C CYS A 16 -20.41 1.72 10.06
N LEU A 17 -20.87 1.93 11.28
CA LEU A 17 -20.15 2.71 12.29
C LEU A 17 -18.84 2.03 12.72
N GLN A 18 -18.84 0.71 12.88
CA GLN A 18 -17.64 -0.08 13.14
C GLN A 18 -16.57 0.15 12.07
N VAL A 19 -16.95 0.04 10.79
CA VAL A 19 -16.05 0.26 9.67
C VAL A 19 -15.55 1.70 9.63
N PHE A 20 -16.38 2.70 9.92
CA PHE A 20 -15.90 4.10 9.99
C PHE A 20 -14.85 4.32 11.08
N ILE A 21 -15.07 3.78 12.27
CA ILE A 21 -14.10 3.89 13.37
C ILE A 21 -12.79 3.19 13.00
N LEU A 22 -12.86 1.98 12.43
CA LEU A 22 -11.70 1.26 11.95
C LEU A 22 -10.95 2.03 10.86
N MET A 23 -11.65 2.54 9.85
CA MET A 23 -11.05 3.32 8.77
C MET A 23 -10.36 4.58 9.29
N HIS A 24 -10.95 5.28 10.25
CA HIS A 24 -10.34 6.46 10.84
C HIS A 24 -9.11 6.10 11.68
N SER A 25 -9.21 5.07 12.52
CA SER A 25 -8.10 4.53 13.32
C SER A 25 -6.91 4.13 12.46
N VAL A 26 -7.16 3.39 11.38
CA VAL A 26 -6.14 2.95 10.44
C VAL A 26 -5.58 4.13 9.63
N ALA A 27 -6.41 5.08 9.21
CA ALA A 27 -5.93 6.29 8.53
C ALA A 27 -4.96 7.08 9.41
N GLN A 28 -5.30 7.32 10.69
CA GLN A 28 -4.41 7.99 11.64
C GLN A 28 -3.13 7.18 11.87
N CYS A 29 -3.26 5.87 11.98
CA CYS A 29 -2.15 4.96 12.15
C CYS A 29 -1.17 5.03 10.96
N ILE A 30 -1.67 5.07 9.73
CA ILE A 30 -0.84 5.21 8.52
C ILE A 30 -0.16 6.58 8.48
N THR A 31 -0.89 7.66 8.73
CA THR A 31 -0.33 9.01 8.63
C THR A 31 0.69 9.29 9.73
N THR A 32 0.36 9.00 10.99
CA THR A 32 1.24 9.27 12.14
C THR A 32 2.24 8.16 12.43
N PHE A 33 2.07 7.00 11.78
CA PHE A 33 2.83 5.78 12.04
C PHE A 33 2.80 5.35 13.52
N LYS A 34 1.66 5.57 14.21
CA LYS A 34 1.40 5.15 15.61
C LYS A 34 0.47 3.93 15.67
N ARG A 35 0.41 3.21 16.78
CA ARG A 35 -0.51 2.06 16.94
C ARG A 35 -1.97 2.50 16.69
N PRO A 36 -2.79 1.70 15.99
CA PRO A 36 -4.22 2.00 15.82
C PRO A 36 -4.93 2.03 17.19
N TYR A 37 -5.78 3.03 17.42
CA TYR A 37 -6.49 3.19 18.70
C TYR A 37 -7.79 2.36 18.80
N ALA A 38 -8.30 1.88 17.66
CA ALA A 38 -9.49 1.04 17.60
C ALA A 38 -9.20 -0.32 16.97
N LEU A 39 -9.80 -1.35 17.55
CA LEU A 39 -9.73 -2.74 17.13
C LEU A 39 -11.10 -3.40 17.29
N LEU A 40 -11.46 -4.28 16.35
CA LEU A 40 -12.60 -5.18 16.50
C LEU A 40 -12.11 -6.58 16.78
N LEU A 41 -12.58 -7.15 17.89
CA LEU A 41 -12.31 -8.52 18.30
C LEU A 41 -13.58 -9.35 18.12
N ASN A 42 -13.41 -10.60 17.73
CA ASN A 42 -14.48 -11.58 17.75
C ASN A 42 -14.83 -11.99 19.21
N PRO A 43 -15.90 -12.77 19.42
CA PRO A 43 -16.27 -13.24 20.77
C PRO A 43 -15.17 -14.05 21.48
N ALA A 44 -14.22 -14.62 20.74
CA ALA A 44 -13.05 -15.31 21.29
C ALA A 44 -11.90 -14.36 21.67
N GLY A 45 -12.09 -13.04 21.56
CA GLY A 45 -11.08 -12.04 21.88
C GLY A 45 -9.94 -11.95 20.86
N SER A 46 -10.13 -12.48 19.66
CA SER A 46 -9.12 -12.48 18.58
C SER A 46 -9.58 -11.68 17.38
N ILE A 47 -8.63 -11.20 16.59
CA ILE A 47 -8.92 -10.57 15.29
C ILE A 47 -9.42 -11.66 14.36
N GLU A 48 -10.58 -11.46 13.74
CA GLU A 48 -11.15 -12.37 12.75
C GLU A 48 -10.13 -12.67 11.63
N ASP A 49 -9.93 -13.95 11.33
CA ASP A 49 -8.94 -14.36 10.35
C ASP A 49 -9.51 -14.40 8.93
N TYR A 50 -8.95 -13.58 8.04
CA TYR A 50 -9.43 -13.44 6.67
C TYR A 50 -9.34 -14.75 5.88
N ILE A 51 -8.38 -15.62 6.19
CA ILE A 51 -8.23 -16.91 5.51
C ILE A 51 -9.48 -17.77 5.71
N SER A 52 -10.11 -17.70 6.88
CA SER A 52 -11.30 -18.52 7.20
C SER A 52 -12.54 -18.19 6.36
N ILE A 53 -12.59 -16.99 5.77
CA ILE A 53 -13.70 -16.49 4.96
C ILE A 53 -13.33 -16.37 3.47
N SER A 54 -12.04 -16.41 3.14
CA SER A 54 -11.57 -16.37 1.75
C SER A 54 -11.76 -17.72 1.07
N GLN A 55 -12.15 -17.70 -0.19
CA GLN A 55 -12.23 -18.92 -1.00
C GLN A 55 -10.84 -19.21 -1.59
N PRO A 56 -10.18 -20.31 -1.19
CA PRO A 56 -8.85 -20.64 -1.69
C PRO A 56 -8.91 -20.91 -3.20
N THR A 57 -8.03 -20.25 -3.94
CA THR A 57 -7.87 -20.45 -5.39
C THR A 57 -6.48 -21.04 -5.64
N MET A 58 -6.39 -22.06 -6.50
CA MET A 58 -5.20 -22.91 -6.68
C MET A 58 -3.95 -22.17 -7.20
N ASP A 59 -4.09 -21.04 -7.88
CA ASP A 59 -2.96 -20.29 -8.48
C ASP A 59 -2.07 -19.54 -7.47
N ARG A 60 -2.36 -19.61 -6.16
CA ARG A 60 -1.90 -18.62 -5.16
C ARG A 60 -0.66 -19.03 -4.32
N ILE A 61 0.03 -20.13 -4.65
CA ILE A 61 1.09 -20.73 -3.80
C ILE A 61 2.49 -20.12 -4.06
N THR A 62 2.67 -19.31 -5.10
CA THR A 62 4.00 -18.90 -5.60
C THR A 62 4.66 -17.74 -4.84
N SER A 63 3.90 -16.76 -4.33
CA SER A 63 4.47 -15.61 -3.58
C SER A 63 5.04 -16.05 -2.22
N ALA A 64 4.27 -16.84 -1.46
CA ALA A 64 4.64 -17.28 -0.11
C ALA A 64 5.93 -18.12 -0.08
N ALA A 65 6.12 -19.00 -1.06
CA ALA A 65 7.35 -19.79 -1.17
C ALA A 65 8.59 -18.92 -1.48
N THR A 66 8.39 -17.83 -2.22
CA THR A 66 9.48 -16.90 -2.55
C THR A 66 9.76 -15.93 -1.41
N LEU A 67 8.73 -15.43 -0.72
CA LEU A 67 8.88 -14.61 0.47
C LEU A 67 9.52 -15.39 1.62
N ARG A 68 9.24 -16.68 1.80
CA ARG A 68 9.95 -17.54 2.76
C ARG A 68 11.46 -17.63 2.54
N ARG A 69 11.93 -17.43 1.31
CA ARG A 69 13.37 -17.41 1.01
C ARG A 69 14.03 -16.06 1.35
N LEU A 70 13.24 -15.00 1.50
CA LEU A 70 13.71 -13.65 1.80
C LEU A 70 13.51 -13.25 3.26
N CYS A 71 12.38 -13.66 3.82
CA CYS A 71 11.89 -13.27 5.12
C CYS A 71 12.16 -14.40 6.12
N ALA A 72 12.94 -14.07 7.16
CA ALA A 72 13.25 -15.02 8.23
C ALA A 72 12.13 -15.06 9.29
N ASP A 73 11.37 -13.96 9.44
CA ASP A 73 10.31 -13.87 10.45
C ASP A 73 9.03 -14.62 10.03
N SER A 74 8.86 -15.82 10.60
CA SER A 74 7.65 -16.62 10.43
C SER A 74 6.36 -15.90 10.86
N THR A 75 6.45 -14.98 11.83
CA THR A 75 5.30 -14.17 12.29
C THR A 75 4.87 -13.20 11.19
N LEU A 76 5.84 -12.56 10.51
CA LEU A 76 5.53 -11.68 9.39
C LEU A 76 4.85 -12.47 8.28
N LEU A 77 5.38 -13.64 7.92
CA LEU A 77 4.77 -14.50 6.89
C LEU A 77 3.33 -14.89 7.22
N ASN A 78 3.03 -15.18 8.49
CA ASN A 78 1.67 -15.47 8.96
C ASN A 78 0.73 -14.26 8.85
N VAL A 79 1.26 -13.03 8.95
CA VAL A 79 0.50 -11.80 8.75
C VAL A 79 0.32 -11.49 7.25
N LEU A 80 1.34 -11.75 6.43
CA LEU A 80 1.31 -11.49 4.98
C LEU A 80 0.39 -12.45 4.23
N GLN A 81 0.29 -13.71 4.65
CA GLN A 81 -0.55 -14.68 3.96
C GLN A 81 -2.03 -14.21 3.87
N PRO A 82 -2.72 -13.81 4.94
CA PRO A 82 -4.06 -13.21 4.84
C PRO A 82 -4.14 -11.99 3.91
N VAL A 83 -3.08 -11.18 3.82
CA VAL A 83 -3.01 -10.00 2.94
C VAL A 83 -3.01 -10.40 1.46
N ASP A 84 -2.20 -11.39 1.09
CA ASP A 84 -2.13 -11.92 -0.27
C ASP A 84 -3.50 -12.47 -0.72
N PHE A 85 -4.19 -13.19 0.17
CA PHE A 85 -5.54 -13.69 -0.08
C PHE A 85 -6.53 -12.54 -0.28
N PHE A 86 -6.47 -11.51 0.57
CA PHE A 86 -7.34 -10.33 0.47
C PHE A 86 -7.13 -9.55 -0.83
N ILE A 87 -5.89 -9.26 -1.21
CA ILE A 87 -5.59 -8.53 -2.46
C ILE A 87 -6.09 -9.31 -3.67
N SER A 88 -5.89 -10.62 -3.67
CA SER A 88 -6.32 -11.47 -4.77
C SER A 88 -7.85 -11.55 -4.86
N ASP A 89 -8.55 -11.56 -3.72
CA ASP A 89 -10.00 -11.53 -3.65
C ASP A 89 -10.57 -10.18 -4.10
N LEU A 90 -9.89 -9.09 -3.70
CA LEU A 90 -10.21 -7.73 -4.10
C LEU A 90 -9.99 -7.51 -5.61
N ALA A 91 -8.95 -8.12 -6.20
CA ALA A 91 -8.75 -8.09 -7.65
C ALA A 91 -9.95 -8.67 -8.40
N ARG A 92 -10.41 -9.86 -7.99
CA ARG A 92 -11.61 -10.50 -8.56
C ARG A 92 -12.86 -9.63 -8.37
N TRP A 93 -12.98 -8.96 -7.22
CA TRP A 93 -14.08 -8.06 -6.95
C TRP A 93 -14.10 -6.86 -7.92
N TYR A 94 -12.94 -6.25 -8.20
CA TYR A 94 -12.84 -5.17 -9.18
C TYR A 94 -13.13 -5.61 -10.62
N ASP A 95 -12.69 -6.81 -11.02
CA ASP A 95 -12.86 -7.28 -12.39
C ASP A 95 -14.32 -7.69 -12.70
N THR A 96 -15.01 -8.27 -11.73
CA THR A 96 -16.35 -8.85 -11.95
C THR A 96 -17.50 -7.92 -11.58
N GLY A 97 -17.30 -6.95 -10.68
CA GLY A 97 -18.30 -5.97 -10.27
C GLY A 97 -19.56 -6.51 -9.57
N ARG A 98 -19.86 -7.82 -9.68
CA ARG A 98 -20.94 -8.56 -9.02
C ARG A 98 -20.60 -10.05 -8.95
N THR A 99 -20.55 -10.59 -7.72
CA THR A 99 -20.84 -11.97 -7.24
C THR A 99 -20.46 -13.20 -8.10
N PRO A 100 -19.86 -14.24 -7.46
CA PRO A 100 -20.24 -14.71 -6.13
C PRO A 100 -19.08 -14.62 -5.13
N HIS A 101 -18.49 -13.45 -4.93
CA HIS A 101 -17.73 -13.22 -3.71
C HIS A 101 -18.73 -12.96 -2.57
N SER A 102 -18.66 -13.73 -1.49
CA SER A 102 -19.61 -13.69 -0.37
C SER A 102 -19.49 -12.45 0.51
N LEU A 103 -18.48 -11.61 0.27
CA LEU A 103 -18.18 -10.44 1.09
C LEU A 103 -18.80 -9.19 0.47
N ASP A 104 -19.61 -8.50 1.27
CA ASP A 104 -20.12 -7.19 0.89
C ASP A 104 -19.02 -6.11 0.99
N PRO A 105 -19.22 -4.92 0.40
CA PRO A 105 -18.20 -3.86 0.45
C PRO A 105 -17.82 -3.41 1.86
N PHE A 106 -18.72 -3.51 2.85
CA PHE A 106 -18.39 -3.18 4.24
C PHE A 106 -17.49 -4.23 4.87
N ASP A 107 -17.69 -5.52 4.57
CA ASP A 107 -16.79 -6.57 5.02
C ASP A 107 -15.41 -6.43 4.39
N LEU A 108 -15.32 -6.10 3.10
CA LEU A 108 -14.04 -5.84 2.46
C LEU A 108 -13.29 -4.68 3.15
N GLN A 109 -13.99 -3.60 3.50
CA GLN A 109 -13.38 -2.48 4.23
C GLN A 109 -13.05 -2.80 5.70
N LYS A 110 -13.88 -3.60 6.37
CA LYS A 110 -13.58 -4.11 7.72
C LYS A 110 -12.28 -4.92 7.68
N HIS A 111 -12.20 -5.89 6.78
CA HIS A 111 -11.06 -6.80 6.70
C HIS A 111 -9.80 -6.10 6.22
N SER A 112 -9.87 -5.14 5.30
CA SER A 112 -8.71 -4.33 4.95
C SER A 112 -8.13 -3.61 6.16
N CYS A 113 -8.98 -2.99 6.99
CA CYS A 113 -8.56 -2.30 8.20
C CYS A 113 -7.95 -3.26 9.24
N LEU A 114 -8.53 -4.44 9.43
CA LEU A 114 -8.00 -5.45 10.36
C LEU A 114 -6.66 -6.03 9.88
N LEU A 115 -6.46 -6.19 8.57
CA LEU A 115 -5.19 -6.63 8.00
C LEU A 115 -4.11 -5.56 8.16
N MET A 116 -4.44 -4.29 7.88
CA MET A 116 -3.54 -3.16 8.16
C MET A 116 -3.21 -3.07 9.66
N TYR A 117 -4.17 -3.34 10.55
CA TYR A 117 -3.92 -3.43 11.99
C TYR A 117 -2.89 -4.51 12.33
N ARG A 118 -3.09 -5.76 11.86
CA ARG A 118 -2.18 -6.88 12.13
C ARG A 118 -0.76 -6.59 11.66
N LEU A 119 -0.66 -5.96 10.50
CA LEU A 119 0.57 -5.41 9.95
C LEU A 119 1.22 -4.43 10.97
N PHE A 120 0.51 -3.39 11.36
CA PHE A 120 1.05 -2.40 12.29
C PHE A 120 1.46 -2.96 13.64
N ASP A 121 0.69 -3.89 14.18
CA ASP A 121 1.00 -4.53 15.45
C ASP A 121 2.32 -5.32 15.36
N TRP A 122 2.53 -6.11 14.30
CA TRP A 122 3.80 -6.82 14.08
C TRP A 122 4.99 -5.85 14.05
N TYR A 123 4.86 -4.74 13.31
CA TYR A 123 5.93 -3.75 13.18
C TYR A 123 6.21 -3.05 14.51
N LYS A 124 5.16 -2.65 15.24
CA LYS A 124 5.29 -1.94 16.52
C LYS A 124 5.86 -2.81 17.63
N ILE A 125 5.49 -4.09 17.69
CA ILE A 125 6.15 -5.04 18.60
C ILE A 125 7.67 -5.08 18.35
N GLY A 126 8.08 -4.97 17.08
CA GLY A 126 9.49 -4.88 16.70
C GLY A 126 10.19 -3.62 17.19
N GLU A 127 9.59 -2.45 16.97
CA GLU A 127 10.12 -1.16 17.47
C GLU A 127 10.18 -1.13 19.01
N ASP A 128 9.14 -1.65 19.68
CA ASP A 128 9.07 -1.69 21.14
C ASP A 128 10.15 -2.64 21.72
N SER A 129 10.39 -3.78 21.05
CA SER A 129 11.48 -4.70 21.39
C SER A 129 12.84 -4.03 21.26
N GLU A 130 13.10 -3.33 20.14
CA GLU A 130 14.35 -2.60 19.91
C GLU A 130 14.56 -1.49 20.96
N ALA A 131 13.51 -0.72 21.26
CA ALA A 131 13.56 0.33 22.29
C ALA A 131 13.83 -0.23 23.70
N ALA A 132 13.40 -1.46 23.98
CA ALA A 132 13.69 -2.18 25.21
C ALA A 132 15.08 -2.84 25.22
N GLY A 133 15.92 -2.61 24.19
CA GLY A 133 17.26 -3.20 24.04
C GLY A 133 17.27 -4.62 23.47
N GLY A 134 16.14 -5.10 22.96
CA GLY A 134 16.02 -6.35 22.22
C GLY A 134 16.53 -6.26 20.79
N ILE A 135 16.48 -7.39 20.08
CA ILE A 135 16.82 -7.44 18.66
C ILE A 135 15.69 -6.75 17.87
N GLY A 136 16.04 -5.72 17.10
CA GLY A 136 15.12 -5.04 16.20
C GLY A 136 14.72 -5.91 15.00
N ARG A 137 13.76 -5.44 14.20
CA ARG A 137 13.35 -6.17 12.99
C ARG A 137 14.41 -6.06 11.90
N GLU A 138 14.64 -7.15 11.17
CA GLU A 138 15.54 -7.16 10.03
C GLU A 138 15.09 -6.14 8.96
N PRO A 139 16.01 -5.36 8.35
CA PRO A 139 15.65 -4.36 7.35
C PRO A 139 14.90 -4.92 6.14
N VAL A 140 15.21 -6.15 5.71
CA VAL A 140 14.50 -6.82 4.61
C VAL A 140 13.04 -7.10 4.98
N ASP A 141 12.78 -7.56 6.20
CA ASP A 141 11.44 -7.83 6.72
C ASP A 141 10.64 -6.52 6.83
N GLN A 142 11.29 -5.45 7.30
CA GLN A 142 10.69 -4.10 7.32
C GLN A 142 10.32 -3.62 5.91
N ALA A 143 11.18 -3.83 4.91
CA ALA A 143 10.91 -3.41 3.53
C ALA A 143 9.73 -4.18 2.92
N ILE A 144 9.68 -5.50 3.11
CA ILE A 144 8.57 -6.35 2.67
C ILE A 144 7.27 -5.89 3.35
N TYR A 145 7.31 -5.71 4.67
CA TYR A 145 6.18 -5.22 5.46
C TYR A 145 5.62 -3.87 4.95
N LEU A 146 6.49 -2.86 4.79
CA LEU A 146 6.07 -1.51 4.40
C LEU A 146 5.51 -1.49 2.97
N ALA A 147 6.06 -2.31 2.08
CA ALA A 147 5.53 -2.47 0.73
C ALA A 147 4.13 -3.12 0.74
N HIS A 148 3.87 -4.14 1.56
CA HIS A 148 2.52 -4.73 1.68
C HIS A 148 1.53 -3.75 2.28
N LEU A 149 1.93 -2.96 3.29
CA LEU A 149 1.09 -1.92 3.86
C LEU A 149 0.72 -0.86 2.80
N ALA A 150 1.71 -0.34 2.07
CA ALA A 150 1.47 0.62 1.00
C ALA A 150 0.60 0.01 -0.12
N CYS A 151 0.84 -1.24 -0.50
CA CYS A 151 0.02 -1.97 -1.48
C CYS A 151 -1.44 -2.03 -1.04
N LEU A 152 -1.73 -2.41 0.21
CA LEU A 152 -3.10 -2.45 0.75
C LEU A 152 -3.78 -1.09 0.71
N VAL A 153 -3.07 -0.02 1.08
CA VAL A 153 -3.62 1.35 1.06
C VAL A 153 -3.99 1.74 -0.37
N VAL A 154 -3.10 1.48 -1.33
CA VAL A 154 -3.36 1.80 -2.75
C VAL A 154 -4.49 0.93 -3.31
N ALA A 155 -4.51 -0.36 -2.98
CA ALA A 155 -5.49 -1.32 -3.48
C ALA A 155 -6.91 -1.03 -2.99
N THR A 156 -7.05 -0.51 -1.77
CA THR A 156 -8.37 -0.22 -1.14
C THR A 156 -8.89 1.18 -1.49
N GLU A 157 -8.07 2.01 -2.14
CA GLU A 157 -8.43 3.34 -2.62
C GLU A 157 -8.04 3.53 -4.11
N PRO A 158 -8.63 2.75 -5.02
CA PRO A 158 -8.20 2.73 -6.42
C PRO A 158 -8.42 4.06 -7.13
N GLN A 159 -9.34 4.90 -6.66
CA GLN A 159 -9.65 6.21 -7.26
C GLN A 159 -8.83 7.36 -6.66
N ALA A 160 -8.02 7.11 -5.62
CA ALA A 160 -7.15 8.15 -5.07
C ALA A 160 -6.09 8.55 -6.11
N GLN A 161 -6.08 9.83 -6.47
CA GLN A 161 -5.11 10.37 -7.45
C GLN A 161 -3.71 10.53 -6.84
N ASN A 162 -3.64 10.82 -5.54
CA ASN A 162 -2.40 11.04 -4.80
C ASN A 162 -2.51 10.43 -3.39
N PHE A 163 -1.46 9.72 -2.99
CA PHE A 163 -1.31 9.17 -1.64
C PHE A 163 -0.45 10.07 -0.75
N GLY A 164 0.42 10.90 -1.35
CA GLY A 164 1.05 12.09 -0.76
C GLY A 164 1.45 11.93 0.69
N SER A 165 1.09 12.93 1.50
CA SER A 165 1.36 12.98 2.94
C SER A 165 0.84 11.77 3.72
N ARG A 166 -0.19 11.05 3.21
CA ARG A 166 -0.78 9.90 3.91
C ARG A 166 0.21 8.75 4.01
N LEU A 167 0.91 8.43 2.93
CA LEU A 167 1.93 7.38 2.92
C LEU A 167 3.33 7.88 3.29
N SER A 168 3.52 9.17 3.57
CA SER A 168 4.84 9.78 3.81
C SER A 168 5.71 8.97 4.78
N ASN A 169 5.22 8.71 5.99
CA ASN A 169 5.99 7.98 6.99
C ASN A 169 6.27 6.53 6.59
N VAL A 170 5.31 5.86 5.92
CA VAL A 170 5.50 4.49 5.38
C VAL A 170 6.62 4.48 4.35
N ILE A 171 6.61 5.44 3.42
CA ILE A 171 7.56 5.53 2.30
C ILE A 171 8.95 5.93 2.78
N VAL A 172 9.06 6.89 3.71
CA VAL A 172 10.34 7.28 4.31
C VAL A 172 10.97 6.09 5.05
N LYS A 173 10.18 5.34 5.84
CA LYS A 173 10.66 4.13 6.50
C LYS A 173 11.03 3.04 5.49
N LEU A 174 10.30 2.92 4.37
CA LEU A 174 10.60 1.93 3.33
C LEU A 174 11.94 2.23 2.67
N ARG A 175 12.20 3.50 2.37
CA ARG A 175 13.52 3.95 1.91
C ARG A 175 14.60 3.60 2.93
N GLN A 176 14.41 3.90 4.22
CA GLN A 176 15.39 3.59 5.26
C GLN A 176 15.66 2.08 5.39
N ALA A 177 14.64 1.25 5.20
CA ALA A 177 14.78 -0.21 5.20
C ALA A 177 15.58 -0.70 3.98
N LEU A 178 15.28 -0.18 2.78
CA LEU A 178 16.01 -0.49 1.54
C LEU A 178 17.46 0.00 1.57
N GLN A 179 17.74 1.15 2.19
CA GLN A 179 19.11 1.67 2.36
C GLN A 179 19.95 0.80 3.30
N ARG A 180 19.32 0.14 4.27
CA ARG A 180 19.98 -0.79 5.20
C ARG A 180 20.06 -2.21 4.66
N THR A 181 19.45 -2.50 3.51
CA THR A 181 19.48 -3.82 2.87
C THR A 181 20.41 -3.78 1.66
N PRO A 182 21.52 -4.55 1.63
CA PRO A 182 22.41 -4.55 0.48
C PRO A 182 21.70 -5.15 -0.75
N ILE A 183 22.01 -4.64 -1.94
CA ILE A 183 21.38 -5.09 -3.20
C ILE A 183 21.57 -6.60 -3.42
N SER A 184 22.70 -7.16 -2.96
CA SER A 184 23.02 -8.59 -3.04
C SER A 184 21.96 -9.49 -2.38
N HIS A 185 21.28 -9.02 -1.34
CA HIS A 185 20.19 -9.79 -0.68
C HIS A 185 19.02 -10.09 -1.61
N TRP A 186 18.82 -9.27 -2.65
CA TRP A 186 17.68 -9.37 -3.56
C TRP A 186 18.00 -10.18 -4.83
N THR A 187 19.24 -10.62 -5.01
CA THR A 187 19.71 -11.30 -6.23
C THR A 187 18.94 -12.59 -6.54
N ASN A 188 18.51 -13.31 -5.50
CA ASN A 188 17.73 -14.54 -5.66
C ASN A 188 16.23 -14.28 -5.94
N THR A 189 15.79 -13.04 -5.76
CA THR A 189 14.38 -12.63 -5.86
C THR A 189 14.24 -11.20 -6.43
N PRO A 190 14.76 -10.95 -7.65
CA PRO A 190 14.72 -9.62 -8.26
C PRO A 190 13.28 -9.11 -8.47
N ASP A 191 12.33 -10.02 -8.68
CA ASP A 191 10.91 -9.69 -8.83
C ASP A 191 10.32 -9.08 -7.54
N ALA A 192 10.74 -9.54 -6.35
CA ALA A 192 10.31 -8.98 -5.08
C ALA A 192 10.79 -7.55 -4.94
N LEU A 193 12.06 -7.32 -5.27
CA LEU A 193 12.65 -6.00 -5.22
C LEU A 193 11.97 -5.06 -6.21
N LEU A 194 11.69 -5.52 -7.43
CA LEU A 194 10.95 -4.76 -8.44
C LEU A 194 9.57 -4.36 -7.89
N TRP A 195 8.84 -5.30 -7.31
CA TRP A 195 7.52 -5.03 -6.72
C TRP A 195 7.61 -4.02 -5.58
N ILE A 196 8.55 -4.20 -4.63
CA ILE A 196 8.77 -3.28 -3.50
C ILE A 196 9.07 -1.85 -3.99
N ILE A 197 10.00 -1.71 -4.94
CA ILE A 197 10.38 -0.41 -5.51
C ILE A 197 9.21 0.21 -6.25
N THR A 198 8.44 -0.59 -7.00
CA THR A 198 7.27 -0.11 -7.74
C THR A 198 6.21 0.43 -6.78
N ILE A 199 5.87 -0.33 -5.74
CA ILE A 199 4.91 0.12 -4.72
C ILE A 199 5.42 1.36 -3.98
N GLY A 200 6.71 1.38 -3.64
CA GLY A 200 7.37 2.53 -3.02
C GLY A 200 7.29 3.80 -3.89
N ALA A 201 7.60 3.68 -5.19
CA ALA A 201 7.52 4.78 -6.14
C ALA A 201 6.08 5.27 -6.34
N LEU A 202 5.09 4.36 -6.37
CA LEU A 202 3.68 4.72 -6.44
C LEU A 202 3.20 5.48 -5.20
N GLY A 203 3.61 5.04 -4.01
CA GLY A 203 3.28 5.72 -2.76
C GLY A 203 4.05 7.02 -2.55
N ALA A 204 5.24 7.16 -3.15
CA ALA A 204 6.06 8.36 -3.09
C ALA A 204 5.55 9.49 -4.00
N LYS A 205 4.65 9.18 -4.95
CA LYS A 205 4.10 10.17 -5.86
C LYS A 205 3.37 11.25 -5.07
N GLY A 206 3.68 12.51 -5.34
CA GLY A 206 3.05 13.66 -4.68
C GLY A 206 3.54 13.95 -3.26
N LEU A 207 4.63 13.31 -2.81
CA LEU A 207 5.34 13.73 -1.60
C LEU A 207 6.17 14.98 -1.87
N PRO A 208 6.16 15.98 -0.96
CA PRO A 208 7.04 17.12 -1.06
C PRO A 208 8.50 16.67 -0.97
N ARG A 209 9.40 17.42 -1.62
CA ARG A 209 10.84 17.13 -1.55
C ARG A 209 11.31 17.25 -0.10
N SER A 210 12.00 16.22 0.38
CA SER A 210 12.63 16.29 1.71
C SER A 210 13.68 17.40 1.71
N GLN A 211 13.53 18.36 2.61
CA GLN A 211 14.42 19.52 2.73
C GLN A 211 15.85 19.12 3.14
N SER A 212 16.07 17.92 3.69
CA SER A 212 17.35 17.55 4.29
C SER A 212 18.37 16.92 3.34
N ASN A 213 17.94 16.27 2.24
CA ASN A 213 18.85 15.51 1.36
C ASN A 213 18.73 15.84 -0.13
N GLY A 214 17.87 16.80 -0.52
CA GLY A 214 17.71 17.26 -1.91
C GLY A 214 17.11 16.25 -2.90
N ILE A 215 17.13 14.95 -2.60
CA ILE A 215 16.53 13.89 -3.40
C ILE A 215 15.09 13.67 -2.91
N SER A 216 14.12 13.76 -3.82
CA SER A 216 12.73 13.40 -3.53
C SER A 216 12.61 11.90 -3.26
N GLU A 217 11.61 11.47 -2.49
CA GLU A 217 11.40 10.04 -2.22
C GLU A 217 11.20 9.25 -3.53
N LEU A 218 10.47 9.81 -4.51
CA LEU A 218 10.38 9.23 -5.86
C LEU A 218 11.74 9.16 -6.58
N GLY A 219 12.59 10.18 -6.39
CA GLY A 219 13.95 10.21 -6.90
C GLY A 219 14.82 9.09 -6.33
N PHE A 220 14.68 8.81 -5.03
CA PHE A 220 15.34 7.67 -4.39
C PHE A 220 14.94 6.34 -5.05
N PHE A 221 13.63 6.05 -5.19
CA PHE A 221 13.19 4.79 -5.81
C PHE A 221 13.65 4.70 -7.27
N SER A 222 13.63 5.81 -8.01
CA SER A 222 14.12 5.86 -9.39
C SER A 222 15.60 5.51 -9.48
N GLN A 223 16.43 6.11 -8.60
CA GLN A 223 17.87 5.82 -8.55
C GLN A 223 18.13 4.38 -8.12
N TYR A 224 17.45 3.91 -7.07
CA TYR A 224 17.61 2.56 -6.53
C TYR A 224 17.20 1.49 -7.57
N ALA A 225 16.15 1.75 -8.33
CA ALA A 225 15.72 0.88 -9.43
C ALA A 225 16.80 0.75 -10.51
N ARG A 226 17.37 1.88 -10.97
CA ARG A 226 18.44 1.88 -11.98
C ARG A 226 19.69 1.15 -11.52
N LEU A 227 20.06 1.28 -10.25
CA LEU A 227 21.20 0.57 -9.67
C LEU A 227 20.93 -0.94 -9.55
N SER A 228 19.67 -1.33 -9.30
CA SER A 228 19.29 -2.73 -9.09
C SER A 228 19.06 -3.48 -10.41
N PHE A 229 18.62 -2.78 -11.45
CA PHE A 229 18.24 -3.35 -12.74
C PHE A 229 19.04 -2.71 -13.89
N LEU A 230 20.37 -2.69 -13.76
CA LEU A 230 21.26 -2.19 -14.80
C LEU A 230 20.98 -2.93 -16.13
N PRO A 231 20.70 -2.20 -17.23
CA PRO A 231 20.57 -2.83 -18.53
C PRO A 231 21.91 -3.49 -18.86
N THR A 232 21.89 -4.81 -18.99
CA THR A 232 23.08 -5.57 -19.39
C THR A 232 23.41 -5.16 -20.83
N GLN A 233 24.69 -4.90 -21.14
CA GLN A 233 25.19 -4.19 -22.33
C GLN A 233 24.77 -4.71 -23.73
N GLY A 234 23.86 -5.68 -23.84
CA GLY A 234 23.35 -6.18 -25.12
C GLY A 234 21.85 -6.52 -25.14
N ASP A 235 21.15 -6.46 -24.00
CA ASP A 235 19.71 -6.75 -23.97
C ASP A 235 18.90 -5.46 -24.13
N CYS A 236 18.04 -5.48 -25.15
CA CYS A 236 17.06 -4.44 -25.43
C CYS A 236 16.25 -4.18 -24.14
N PHE A 237 15.97 -2.91 -23.83
CA PHE A 237 15.24 -2.48 -22.63
C PHE A 237 14.14 -3.45 -22.21
N THR A 238 14.09 -3.77 -20.91
CA THR A 238 13.02 -4.61 -20.35
C THR A 238 11.67 -4.04 -20.75
N THR A 239 10.85 -4.83 -21.44
CA THR A 239 9.53 -4.38 -21.88
C THR A 239 8.64 -4.10 -20.66
N ALA A 240 7.71 -3.15 -20.79
CA ALA A 240 6.72 -2.90 -19.73
C ALA A 240 5.90 -4.16 -19.40
N HIS A 241 5.70 -5.05 -20.38
CA HIS A 241 5.02 -6.31 -20.20
C HIS A 241 5.80 -7.29 -19.30
N SER A 242 7.11 -7.44 -19.51
CA SER A 242 7.94 -8.31 -18.65
C SER A 242 8.03 -7.77 -17.22
N LEU A 243 8.13 -6.44 -17.04
CA LEU A 243 8.09 -5.84 -15.69
C LEU A 243 6.75 -6.11 -15.00
N SER A 244 5.64 -6.03 -15.74
CA SER A 244 4.31 -6.35 -15.22
C SER A 244 4.19 -7.83 -14.82
N GLN A 245 4.66 -8.76 -15.65
CA GLN A 245 4.66 -10.19 -15.29
C GLN A 245 5.48 -10.46 -14.02
N SER A 246 6.64 -9.81 -13.87
CA SER A 246 7.46 -9.92 -12.66
C SER A 246 6.74 -9.35 -11.43
N ALA A 247 6.14 -8.16 -11.53
CA ALA A 247 5.42 -7.53 -10.43
C ALA A 247 4.18 -8.34 -10.00
N GLN A 248 3.51 -9.02 -10.95
CA GLN A 248 2.33 -9.87 -10.70
C GLN A 248 2.64 -11.15 -9.92
N ARG A 249 3.91 -11.50 -9.68
CA ARG A 249 4.29 -12.62 -8.79
C ARG A 249 4.04 -12.32 -7.30
N TYR A 250 3.72 -11.07 -6.98
CA TYR A 250 3.41 -10.56 -5.65
C TYR A 250 2.01 -9.94 -5.66
N PRO A 251 1.45 -9.53 -4.49
CA PRO A 251 0.11 -8.96 -4.43
C PRO A 251 -0.09 -7.82 -5.44
N TRP A 252 -0.98 -8.06 -6.40
CA TRP A 252 -1.19 -7.16 -7.54
C TRP A 252 -2.65 -7.18 -7.99
N ILE A 253 -3.14 -5.99 -8.33
CA ILE A 253 -4.46 -5.77 -8.91
C ILE A 253 -4.26 -5.01 -10.23
N ALA A 254 -4.34 -5.72 -11.36
CA ALA A 254 -4.01 -5.13 -12.66
C ALA A 254 -4.83 -3.85 -12.95
N SER A 255 -6.12 -3.85 -12.65
CA SER A 255 -7.01 -2.69 -12.84
C SER A 255 -6.63 -1.45 -12.00
N VAL A 256 -5.87 -1.63 -10.91
CA VAL A 256 -5.44 -0.53 -10.01
C VAL A 256 -4.01 -0.10 -10.29
N PHE A 257 -3.10 -1.07 -10.48
CA PHE A 257 -1.67 -0.80 -10.50
C PHE A 257 -1.09 -0.66 -11.90
N GLU A 258 -1.59 -1.38 -12.91
CA GLU A 258 -0.91 -1.55 -14.20
C GLU A 258 -0.57 -0.22 -14.88
N VAL A 259 -1.57 0.65 -15.05
CA VAL A 259 -1.39 1.95 -15.73
C VAL A 259 -0.46 2.86 -14.94
N ARG A 260 -0.55 2.85 -13.60
CA ARG A 260 0.27 3.71 -12.73
C ARG A 260 1.71 3.23 -12.68
N ALA A 261 1.91 1.91 -12.59
CA ALA A 261 3.20 1.27 -12.54
C ALA A 261 3.96 1.44 -13.84
N ARG A 262 3.32 1.26 -15.01
CA ARG A 262 3.96 1.53 -16.30
C ARG A 262 4.48 2.95 -16.43
N ARG A 263 3.67 3.95 -16.03
CA ARG A 263 4.11 5.36 -15.98
C ARG A 263 5.31 5.53 -15.05
N SER A 264 5.28 4.89 -13.88
CA SER A 264 6.36 4.94 -12.90
C SER A 264 7.65 4.28 -13.44
N TRP A 265 7.56 3.13 -14.10
CA TRP A 265 8.70 2.43 -14.70
C TRP A 265 9.37 3.25 -15.80
N VAL A 266 8.59 3.92 -16.65
CA VAL A 266 9.12 4.86 -17.65
C VAL A 266 9.87 6.01 -16.96
N HIS A 267 9.27 6.63 -15.94
CA HIS A 267 9.92 7.71 -15.18
C HIS A 267 11.22 7.23 -14.48
N MET A 268 11.19 6.02 -13.91
CA MET A 268 12.36 5.40 -13.29
C MET A 268 13.42 4.98 -14.32
N GLY A 269 13.10 4.97 -15.62
CA GLY A 269 14.01 4.55 -16.70
C GLY A 269 14.19 3.03 -16.78
N LEU A 270 13.20 2.25 -16.33
CA LEU A 270 13.23 0.78 -16.37
C LEU A 270 12.72 0.21 -17.70
N CYS A 271 11.87 0.94 -18.40
CA CYS A 271 11.37 0.57 -19.72
C CYS A 271 11.22 1.81 -20.61
N MET A 272 11.21 1.59 -21.92
CA MET A 272 10.94 2.67 -22.88
C MET A 272 9.49 3.13 -22.80
N PRO A 273 9.20 4.40 -23.07
CA PRO A 273 7.84 4.85 -23.29
C PRO A 273 7.31 4.17 -24.56
N ASP A 274 6.39 3.21 -24.39
CA ASP A 274 5.54 2.80 -25.51
C ASP A 274 4.83 4.07 -26.01
N VAL A 275 4.66 4.21 -27.34
CA VAL A 275 4.10 5.41 -28.04
C VAL A 275 2.62 5.72 -27.67
N ILE A 276 2.12 5.16 -26.58
CA ILE A 276 0.82 5.47 -26.02
C ILE A 276 0.89 6.87 -25.43
N TYR A 277 0.17 7.81 -26.05
CA TYR A 277 -0.09 9.17 -25.55
C TYR A 277 -0.68 9.12 -24.13
N LEU A 278 0.19 9.02 -23.15
CA LEU A 278 -0.12 9.20 -21.75
C LEU A 278 -0.37 10.69 -21.56
N HIS A 279 -1.64 11.10 -21.71
CA HIS A 279 -2.04 12.47 -21.43
C HIS A 279 -1.74 12.76 -19.95
N GLU A 280 -0.68 13.53 -19.71
CA GLU A 280 -0.28 14.03 -18.40
C GLU A 280 -1.27 15.09 -17.94
N SER A 281 -2.46 14.68 -17.52
CA SER A 281 -3.38 15.54 -16.76
C SER A 281 -3.04 15.48 -15.26
N SER A 282 -1.76 15.65 -14.93
CA SER A 282 -1.26 15.65 -13.56
C SER A 282 -0.42 16.91 -13.41
N SER A 283 -1.09 18.05 -13.16
CA SER A 283 -0.42 19.17 -12.51
C SER A 283 0.11 18.64 -11.18
N GLU A 284 1.41 18.37 -11.13
CA GLU A 284 2.13 18.16 -9.88
C GLU A 284 2.09 19.49 -9.13
N GLU A 285 0.97 19.78 -8.48
CA GLU A 285 0.93 20.86 -7.51
C GLU A 285 1.87 20.46 -6.38
N GLU A 286 3.03 21.10 -6.37
CA GLU A 286 4.07 21.00 -5.37
C GLU A 286 3.46 21.47 -4.02
N GLY A 287 2.90 20.52 -3.28
CA GLY A 287 2.21 20.79 -2.03
C GLY A 287 3.18 21.31 -0.95
N ALA A 288 2.71 22.29 -0.18
CA ALA A 288 3.41 22.78 1.01
C ALA A 288 3.71 21.64 2.01
N PRO A 289 4.73 21.77 2.89
CA PRO A 289 4.99 20.79 3.94
C PRO A 289 3.71 20.56 4.77
N PHE A 290 3.25 19.31 4.81
CA PHE A 290 1.98 18.93 5.43
C PHE A 290 2.18 18.52 6.89
N ASP A 291 1.31 19.02 7.76
CA ASP A 291 1.12 18.52 9.13
C ASP A 291 0.31 17.21 9.12
N ASP A 292 0.55 16.33 10.09
CA ASP A 292 -0.10 15.02 10.23
C ASP A 292 -1.63 15.16 10.31
N GLU A 293 -2.12 16.23 10.93
CA GLU A 293 -3.55 16.56 11.01
C GLU A 293 -4.14 16.85 9.63
N HIS A 294 -3.40 17.54 8.77
CA HIS A 294 -3.82 17.82 7.41
C HIS A 294 -3.86 16.54 6.56
N ALA A 295 -2.87 15.66 6.70
CA ALA A 295 -2.84 14.36 6.01
C ALA A 295 -4.04 13.46 6.40
N LEU A 296 -4.37 13.43 7.69
CA LEU A 296 -5.52 12.71 8.22
C LEU A 296 -6.85 13.32 7.74
N GLY A 297 -6.93 14.64 7.73
CA GLY A 297 -8.06 15.40 7.19
C GLY A 297 -8.28 15.10 5.71
N GLN A 298 -7.24 15.10 4.88
CA GLN A 298 -7.33 14.70 3.47
C GLN A 298 -7.77 13.24 3.30
N SER A 299 -7.21 12.32 4.10
CA SER A 299 -7.54 10.89 4.04
C SER A 299 -9.00 10.62 4.32
N THR A 300 -9.53 11.25 5.37
CA THR A 300 -10.93 11.11 5.75
C THR A 300 -11.85 11.88 4.80
N THR A 301 -11.50 13.11 4.43
CA THR A 301 -12.30 13.94 3.51
C THR A 301 -12.42 13.30 2.14
N ALA A 302 -11.32 12.85 1.51
CA ALA A 302 -11.38 12.23 0.19
C ALA A 302 -12.21 10.93 0.17
N ARG A 303 -12.28 10.21 1.30
CA ARG A 303 -13.09 8.98 1.43
C ARG A 303 -14.57 9.27 1.65
N PHE A 304 -14.94 10.36 2.33
CA PHE A 304 -16.33 10.67 2.71
C PHE A 304 -17.00 11.73 1.85
N PHE A 305 -16.20 12.64 1.30
CA PHE A 305 -16.65 13.78 0.52
C PHE A 305 -15.80 13.79 -0.76
N PRO A 306 -16.13 12.94 -1.74
CA PRO A 306 -15.48 13.00 -3.04
C PRO A 306 -15.61 14.43 -3.55
N ALA A 307 -14.51 15.05 -3.95
CA ALA A 307 -14.54 16.39 -4.53
C ALA A 307 -15.53 16.34 -5.70
N GLU A 308 -16.66 17.04 -5.58
CA GLU A 308 -17.53 17.26 -6.72
C GLU A 308 -16.64 17.85 -7.80
N ASN A 309 -16.54 17.15 -8.93
CA ASN A 309 -15.70 17.56 -10.04
C ASN A 309 -15.88 19.07 -10.21
N ALA A 310 -14.79 19.82 -10.04
CA ALA A 310 -14.72 21.19 -10.48
C ALA A 310 -14.86 21.18 -12.00
N VAL A 311 -16.10 21.02 -12.47
CA VAL A 311 -16.52 21.28 -13.83
C VAL A 311 -16.29 22.76 -13.98
N SER A 312 -15.10 23.06 -14.49
CA SER A 312 -14.69 24.30 -15.15
C SER A 312 -15.91 25.15 -15.51
N LYS A 313 -16.22 26.14 -14.67
CA LYS A 313 -16.92 27.35 -15.11
C LYS A 313 -16.01 28.06 -16.10
N LYS A 314 -15.98 27.58 -17.35
CA LYS A 314 -15.62 28.34 -18.54
C LYS A 314 -16.85 28.41 -19.43
N SER A 315 -17.84 29.15 -18.93
CA SER A 315 -18.87 29.86 -19.70
C SER A 315 -19.20 31.05 -18.81
N SER A 316 -18.84 32.29 -19.11
CA SER A 316 -19.22 33.04 -20.29
C SER A 316 -18.32 34.29 -20.41
N LEU A 317 -17.62 34.43 -21.53
CA LEU A 317 -17.29 35.73 -22.10
C LEU A 317 -17.65 35.62 -23.58
N ALA A 318 -18.85 36.08 -23.90
CA ALA A 318 -19.28 36.56 -25.20
C ALA A 318 -20.00 37.88 -24.92
#